data_AF-A0A7C1H866-F1
#
_entry.id   AF-A0A7C1H866-F1
#
_cell.length_a   1.000
_cell.length_b   1.000
_cell.length_c   1.000
_cell.angle_alpha   90.00
_cell.angle_beta   90.00
_cell.angle_gamma   90.00
#
_symmetry.space_group_name_H-M   'P 1'
#
loop_
_entity.id
_entity.type
_entity.pdbx_description
1 polymer ?
#
loop_
_entity_poly.entity_id
_entity_poly.type
_entity_poly.pdbx_seq_one_letter_code
_entity_poly.pdbx_strand_id
1 'polypeptide(L)'
;MANKKREEEWKEVKKKCRVGDETVRMAKELGINPRTMIKNIPNKAEKWKAPVDVWIRDMYEKVKEKSAKKAKAKAKRLRKESEKLAESSSRQDDSDKSDRQD
;
A
#
# COMPACT_ATOMS: atom_id res chain seq x y z
N MET A 1 11.13 14.05 22.67
CA MET A 1 11.98 14.91 21.81
C MET A 1 11.95 14.53 20.32
N ALA A 2 11.80 13.26 19.91
CA ALA A 2 11.89 12.85 18.49
C ALA A 2 10.77 13.36 17.55
N ASN A 3 9.56 13.64 18.07
CA ASN A 3 8.46 14.18 17.27
C ASN A 3 8.73 15.61 16.76
N LYS A 4 9.34 16.45 17.58
CA LYS A 4 9.61 17.86 17.26
C LYS A 4 10.57 17.99 16.07
N LYS A 5 11.65 17.20 16.06
CA LYS A 5 12.64 17.18 14.96
C LYS A 5 12.00 16.75 13.63
N ARG A 6 11.11 15.76 13.67
CA ARG A 6 10.39 15.32 12.47
C ARG A 6 9.45 16.40 11.94
N GLU A 7 8.76 17.14 12.81
CA GLU A 7 7.92 18.27 12.39
C GLU A 7 8.75 19.40 11.75
N GLU A 8 9.93 19.69 12.30
CA GLU A 8 10.88 20.65 11.71
C GLU A 8 11.35 20.20 10.32
N GLU A 9 11.70 18.91 10.16
CA GLU A 9 12.06 18.34 8.85
C GLU A 9 10.91 18.45 7.84
N TRP A 10 9.65 18.25 8.25
CA TRP A 10 8.48 18.44 7.38
C TRP A 10 8.24 19.91 7.01
N LYS A 11 8.51 20.85 7.92
CA LYS A 11 8.48 22.29 7.61
C LYS A 11 9.56 22.67 6.61
N GLU A 12 10.76 22.11 6.75
CA GLU A 12 11.86 22.31 5.80
C GLU A 12 11.51 21.76 4.41
N VAL A 13 10.93 20.56 4.34
CA VAL A 13 10.41 20.00 3.08
C VAL A 13 9.42 20.94 2.43
N LYS A 14 8.42 21.44 3.17
CA LYS A 14 7.39 22.34 2.61
C LYS A 14 8.03 23.62 2.05
N LYS A 15 9.02 24.18 2.77
CA LYS A 15 9.77 25.36 2.33
C LYS A 15 10.64 25.10 1.10
N LYS A 16 11.31 23.94 1.04
CA LYS A 16 12.33 23.61 0.03
C LYS A 16 11.72 23.01 -1.24
N CYS A 17 10.77 22.10 -1.11
CA CYS A 17 10.09 21.44 -2.22
C CYS A 17 8.98 22.31 -2.86
N ARG A 18 8.50 23.37 -2.18
CA ARG A 18 7.32 24.15 -2.60
C ARG A 18 6.09 23.28 -2.90
N VAL A 19 5.96 22.15 -2.20
CA VAL A 19 4.86 21.19 -2.37
C VAL A 19 3.69 21.54 -1.44
N GLY A 20 2.47 21.26 -1.89
CA GLY A 20 1.26 21.44 -1.10
C GLY A 20 1.10 20.40 0.02
N ASP A 21 0.14 20.65 0.91
CA ASP A 21 -0.19 19.72 2.00
C ASP A 21 -0.67 18.36 1.50
N GLU A 22 -1.28 18.30 0.32
CA GLU A 22 -1.71 17.06 -0.32
C GLU A 22 -0.53 16.12 -0.61
N THR A 23 0.55 16.64 -1.21
CA THR A 23 1.76 15.88 -1.48
C THR A 23 2.41 15.37 -0.19
N VAL A 24 2.41 16.20 0.87
CA VAL A 24 2.93 15.81 2.19
C VAL A 24 2.09 14.71 2.81
N ARG A 25 0.76 14.77 2.68
CA ARG A 25 -0.14 13.72 3.15
C ARG A 25 0.08 12.41 2.39
N MET A 26 0.15 12.44 1.06
CA MET A 26 0.45 11.26 0.24
C MET A 26 1.80 10.65 0.61
N ALA A 27 2.83 11.47 0.80
CA ALA A 27 4.15 11.00 1.23
C ALA A 27 4.09 10.30 2.60
N LYS A 28 3.31 10.82 3.55
CA LYS A 28 3.10 10.18 4.86
C LYS A 28 2.35 8.85 4.74
N GLU A 29 1.31 8.78 3.92
CA GLU A 29 0.58 7.52 3.65
C GLU A 29 1.49 6.47 3.01
N LEU A 30 2.45 6.90 2.18
CA LEU A 30 3.47 6.04 1.58
C LEU A 30 4.63 5.67 2.54
N GLY A 31 4.69 6.25 3.74
CA GLY A 31 5.80 6.05 4.68
C GLY A 31 7.12 6.69 4.24
N ILE A 32 7.06 7.71 3.36
CA ILE A 32 8.24 8.44 2.89
C ILE A 32 8.70 9.42 3.98
N ASN A 33 9.99 9.36 4.30
CA ASN A 33 10.60 10.27 5.25
C ASN A 33 10.87 11.66 4.65
N PRO A 34 10.77 12.74 5.44
CA PRO A 34 11.01 14.10 4.96
C PRO A 34 12.45 14.28 4.45
N ARG A 35 13.45 13.64 5.06
CA ARG A 35 14.84 13.64 4.56
C ARG A 35 14.97 13.10 3.12
N THR A 36 14.19 12.08 2.78
CA THR A 36 14.16 11.50 1.42
C THR A 36 13.54 12.47 0.41
N MET A 37 12.55 13.25 0.83
CA MET A 37 11.97 14.31 0.00
C MET A 37 12.98 15.42 -0.27
N ILE A 38 13.68 15.91 0.77
CA ILE A 38 14.72 16.94 0.61
C ILE A 38 15.83 16.48 -0.36
N LYS A 39 16.27 15.23 -0.23
CA LYS A 39 17.29 14.64 -1.12
C LYS A 39 16.79 14.44 -2.56
N ASN A 40 15.48 14.39 -2.79
CA ASN A 40 14.90 14.21 -4.12
C ASN A 40 14.54 15.51 -4.83
N ILE A 41 14.75 16.66 -4.21
CA ILE A 41 14.54 17.96 -4.87
C ILE A 41 15.54 18.07 -6.03
N PRO A 42 15.06 18.21 -7.29
CA PRO A 42 15.96 18.37 -8.42
C PRO A 42 16.73 19.69 -8.31
N ASN A 43 18.05 19.64 -8.45
CA ASN A 43 18.87 20.84 -8.55
C ASN A 43 18.82 21.43 -9.98
N LYS A 44 19.28 22.67 -10.18
CA LYS A 44 19.27 23.35 -11.50
C LYS A 44 19.99 22.56 -12.61
N ALA A 45 20.96 21.72 -12.25
CA ALA A 45 21.70 20.84 -13.15
C ALA A 45 21.02 19.48 -13.41
N GLU A 46 20.04 19.10 -12.59
CA GLU A 46 19.37 17.79 -12.63
C GLU A 46 17.97 17.90 -13.28
N LYS A 47 17.88 18.58 -14.43
CA LYS A 47 16.60 18.79 -15.16
C LYS A 47 15.90 17.49 -15.59
N TRP A 48 16.65 16.39 -15.67
CA TRP A 48 16.14 15.07 -16.01
C TRP A 48 15.33 14.42 -14.86
N LYS A 49 15.41 14.98 -13.65
CA LYS A 49 14.75 14.44 -12.47
C LYS A 49 13.41 15.14 -12.26
N ALA A 50 12.35 14.35 -12.16
CA ALA A 50 11.00 14.87 -11.98
C ALA A 50 10.89 15.65 -10.66
N PRO A 51 10.08 16.73 -10.62
CA PRO A 51 9.80 17.42 -9.37
C PRO A 51 9.07 16.51 -8.38
N VAL A 52 9.24 16.80 -7.09
CA VAL A 52 8.85 15.91 -5.98
C VAL A 52 7.34 15.68 -5.95
N ASP A 53 6.54 16.66 -6.36
CA ASP A 53 5.08 16.56 -6.50
C ASP A 53 4.66 15.45 -7.48
N VAL A 54 5.27 15.42 -8.67
CA VAL A 54 4.98 14.43 -9.71
C VAL A 54 5.43 13.05 -9.25
N TRP A 55 6.61 12.96 -8.64
CA TRP A 55 7.13 11.69 -8.14
C TRP A 55 6.26 11.06 -7.04
N ILE A 56 5.76 11.87 -6.11
CA ILE A 56 4.89 11.39 -5.03
C ILE A 56 3.55 10.90 -5.58
N ARG A 57 2.95 11.61 -6.56
CA ARG A 57 1.72 11.15 -7.23
C ARG A 57 1.91 9.82 -7.94
N ASP A 58 2.99 9.67 -8.72
CA ASP A 58 3.30 8.41 -9.42
C ASP A 58 3.51 7.24 -8.44
N MET A 59 4.21 7.47 -7.32
CA MET A 59 4.33 6.44 -6.28
C MET A 59 3.00 6.10 -5.62
N TYR A 60 2.15 7.10 -5.37
CA TYR A 60 0.84 6.90 -4.76
C TYR A 60 -0.06 6.01 -5.63
N GLU A 61 -0.12 6.31 -6.91
CA GLU A 61 -0.88 5.52 -7.89
C GLU A 61 -0.35 4.09 -7.98
N LYS A 62 0.98 3.91 -8.03
CA LYS A 62 1.62 2.57 -8.06
C LYS A 62 1.32 1.75 -6.82
N VAL A 63 1.32 2.34 -5.63
CA VAL A 63 0.99 1.62 -4.39
C VAL A 63 -0.48 1.24 -4.36
N LYS A 64 -1.37 2.15 -4.78
CA LYS A 64 -2.82 1.90 -4.87
C LYS A 64 -3.15 0.79 -5.87
N GLU A 65 -2.49 0.77 -7.03
CA GLU A 65 -2.69 -0.29 -8.02
C GLU A 65 -2.19 -1.64 -7.49
N LYS A 66 -1.02 -1.68 -6.85
CA LYS A 66 -0.47 -2.88 -6.22
C LYS A 66 -1.38 -3.42 -5.11
N SER A 67 -1.93 -2.54 -4.26
CA SER A 67 -2.85 -2.95 -3.19
C SER A 67 -4.16 -3.50 -3.76
N ALA A 68 -4.71 -2.87 -4.82
CA ALA A 68 -5.88 -3.37 -5.52
C ALA A 68 -5.64 -4.75 -6.16
N LYS A 69 -4.49 -4.96 -6.82
CA LYS A 69 -4.10 -6.27 -7.38
C LYS A 69 -3.98 -7.34 -6.29
N LYS A 70 -3.35 -7.02 -5.16
CA LYS A 70 -3.24 -7.93 -4.00
C LYS A 70 -4.61 -8.27 -3.40
N ALA A 71 -5.51 -7.31 -3.28
CA ALA A 71 -6.86 -7.54 -2.78
C ALA A 71 -7.65 -8.48 -3.69
N LYS A 72 -7.59 -8.27 -5.02
CA LYS A 72 -8.22 -9.17 -6.01
C LYS A 72 -7.66 -10.59 -5.92
N ALA A 73 -6.33 -10.73 -5.81
CA ALA A 73 -5.68 -12.03 -5.66
C ALA A 73 -6.10 -12.74 -4.36
N LYS A 74 -6.21 -12.01 -3.24
CA LYS A 74 -6.69 -12.54 -1.96
C LYS A 74 -8.14 -13.01 -2.05
N ALA A 75 -9.03 -12.19 -2.64
CA ALA A 75 -10.43 -12.55 -2.82
C ALA A 75 -10.60 -13.83 -3.67
N LYS A 76 -9.83 -13.97 -4.76
CA LYS A 76 -9.86 -15.18 -5.59
C LYS A 76 -9.41 -16.43 -4.82
N ARG A 77 -8.39 -16.31 -3.97
CA ARG A 77 -7.91 -17.41 -3.12
C ARG A 77 -8.97 -17.82 -2.09
N LEU A 78 -9.57 -16.86 -1.40
CA LEU A 78 -10.64 -17.11 -0.42
C LEU A 78 -11.87 -17.76 -1.07
N ARG A 79 -12.25 -17.34 -2.28
CA ARG A 79 -13.33 -18.00 -3.04
C ARG A 79 -12.98 -19.46 -3.36
N LYS A 80 -11.77 -19.72 -3.88
CA LYS A 80 -11.32 -21.09 -4.18
C LYS A 80 -11.28 -21.97 -2.92
N GLU A 81 -10.88 -21.41 -1.78
CA GLU A 81 -10.81 -22.10 -0.50
C GLU A 81 -12.20 -22.44 0.04
N SER A 82 -13.14 -21.50 -0.01
CA SER A 82 -14.54 -21.74 0.39
C SER A 82 -15.25 -22.75 -0.51
N GLU A 83 -15.02 -22.73 -1.82
CA GLU A 83 -15.52 -23.76 -2.76
C GLU A 83 -14.94 -25.15 -2.42
N LYS A 84 -13.64 -25.22 -2.10
CA LYS A 84 -12.99 -26.48 -1.72
C LYS A 84 -13.50 -27.01 -0.36
N LEU A 85 -13.75 -26.11 0.60
CA LEU A 85 -14.31 -26.46 1.90
C LEU A 85 -15.75 -26.98 1.78
N ALA A 86 -16.57 -26.32 0.94
CA ALA A 86 -17.93 -26.76 0.66
C ALA A 86 -17.97 -28.15 0.02
N GLU A 87 -17.10 -28.41 -0.95
CA GLU A 87 -17.01 -29.74 -1.60
C GLU A 87 -16.40 -30.82 -0.71
N SER A 88 -15.52 -30.46 0.24
CA SER A 88 -15.02 -31.37 1.26
C SER A 88 -16.13 -31.76 2.25
N SER A 89 -16.91 -30.78 2.70
CA SER A 89 -18.00 -30.98 3.66
C SER A 89 -19.11 -31.86 3.09
N SER A 90 -19.46 -31.69 1.80
CA SER A 90 -20.48 -32.50 1.16
C SER A 90 -20.09 -33.98 1.00
N ARG A 91 -18.79 -34.31 1.02
CA ARG A 91 -18.30 -35.70 0.90
C ARG A 91 -18.30 -36.46 2.24
N GLN A 92 -18.32 -35.76 3.38
CA GLN A 92 -18.33 -36.40 4.70
C GLN A 92 -19.75 -36.79 5.17
N ASP A 93 -20.79 -36.09 4.72
CA ASP A 93 -22.18 -36.35 5.12
C ASP A 93 -22.73 -37.69 4.57
N ASP A 94 -22.27 -38.11 3.39
CA ASP A 94 -22.60 -39.42 2.81
C ASP A 94 -21.97 -40.61 3.58
N SER A 95 -20.95 -40.36 4.40
CA SER A 95 -20.21 -41.43 5.10
C SER A 95 -20.84 -41.84 6.44
N ASP A 96 -21.60 -40.97 7.09
CA ASP A 96 -22.16 -41.20 8.45
C ASP A 96 -23.48 -42.00 8.44
N LYS A 97 -24.07 -42.23 7.26
CA LYS A 97 -25.36 -42.93 7.11
C LYS A 97 -25.26 -44.46 7.09
N SER A 98 -24.04 -45.02 7.08
CA SER A 98 -23.80 -46.46 6.88
C SER A 98 -23.60 -47.28 8.18
N ASP A 99 -23.61 -46.65 9.35
CA ASP A 99 -23.23 -47.28 10.64
C ASP A 99 -24.42 -47.51 11.61
N ARG A 100 -25.66 -47.57 11.11
CA ARG A 100 -26.89 -47.80 11.94
C ARG A 100 -27.67 -49.08 11.60
N GLN A 101 -27.02 -50.08 11.03
CA GLN A 101 -27.62 -51.41 10.86
C GLN A 101 -26.67 -52.48 11.40
N ASP A 102 -26.79 -52.75 12.70
CA ASP A 102 -26.62 -54.08 13.31
C ASP A 102 -27.54 -54.18 14.55
#